data_AF-A0A848LLX0-F1
#
_entry.id   AF-A0A848LLX0-F1
#
_cell.length_a   1.000
_cell.length_b   1.000
_cell.length_c   1.000
_cell.angle_alpha   90.00
_cell.angle_beta   90.00
_cell.angle_gamma   90.00
#
_symmetry.space_group_name_H-M   'P 1'
#
loop_
_entity.id
_entity.type
_entity.pdbx_description
1 polymer ?
#
loop_
_entity_poly.entity_id
_entity_poly.type
_entity_poly.pdbx_seq_one_letter_code
_entity_poly.pdbx_strand_id
1 'polypeptide(L)'
;MLPRPSQCLLLAVLSLLAALPSTGCGSREDADAPVGVAPRIWTLRQLRERAIAGRALPGGTAATEWLTPRGRPLPQWSPPYHRLERVQAEGRDGFNVLPAFREGRPVAFAVLEVWEHMPEVWVQPWYVLVTAYDAAHPEAHRLEGALPLVDIGEDSVFYSPFWEKTYVVVPEGTPPDRYTSVVDLFAARLLMFRGGGLLAPLAPADVAPVATEGGTPVRPLSGDAVATPRTGEVWLRGRRVTYLDFGAGGFTWNTSARRHGAVTEVPLYLFATRDARGEAVSLGLPAVLGASGRPAPDMPGAEALTRPYLVLLPPGAGPFIPSEMRMLKQALRERGVTVVDAHPTVEHLAEAKDHVLRVALNPECFKDLVGFPQTCRWLDSRAAVEAHVEPSAVVPRDVLFTSPVLPFVEREAP
;
A
#
# COMPACT_ATOMS: atom_id res chain seq x y z
N MET A 1 -21.63 -57.68 21.61
CA MET A 1 -20.47 -58.04 22.45
C MET A 1 -19.26 -57.25 21.97
N LEU A 2 -18.54 -56.67 22.92
CA LEU A 2 -17.46 -55.65 22.90
C LEU A 2 -16.17 -56.06 22.15
N PRO A 3 -15.15 -55.17 21.97
CA PRO A 3 -15.01 -53.76 22.38
C PRO A 3 -14.50 -52.77 21.29
N ARG A 4 -14.59 -51.47 21.60
CA ARG A 4 -13.88 -50.33 20.99
C ARG A 4 -12.38 -50.33 21.34
N PRO A 5 -11.57 -49.55 20.62
CA PRO A 5 -10.49 -48.80 21.26
C PRO A 5 -10.68 -47.29 21.14
N SER A 6 -10.35 -46.63 22.25
CA SER A 6 -10.35 -45.19 22.49
C SER A 6 -8.99 -44.58 22.18
N GLN A 7 -9.03 -43.31 21.74
CA GLN A 7 -8.12 -42.19 22.11
C GLN A 7 -6.61 -42.29 21.83
N CYS A 8 -6.13 -41.35 21.01
CA CYS A 8 -4.97 -40.56 21.39
C CYS A 8 -5.31 -39.07 21.18
N LEU A 9 -5.72 -38.43 22.28
CA LEU A 9 -5.77 -36.98 22.47
C LEU A 9 -4.32 -36.46 22.44
N LEU A 10 -3.99 -35.58 21.50
CA LEU A 10 -2.83 -34.69 21.64
C LEU A 10 -3.37 -33.32 22.03
N LEU A 11 -3.38 -33.08 23.35
CA LEU A 11 -3.51 -31.77 23.99
C LEU A 11 -2.42 -30.84 23.41
N ALA A 12 -2.71 -29.62 22.92
CA ALA A 12 -3.33 -28.49 23.61
C ALA A 12 -2.57 -28.05 24.86
N VAL A 13 -1.28 -27.71 24.72
CA VAL A 13 -0.51 -26.91 25.69
C VAL A 13 0.42 -25.96 24.94
N LEU A 14 -0.10 -24.81 24.49
CA LEU A 14 0.69 -23.65 24.06
C LEU A 14 -0.26 -22.47 23.75
N SER A 15 -0.83 -21.82 24.78
CA SER A 15 -1.48 -20.48 24.65
C SER A 15 -1.84 -19.82 26.00
N LEU A 16 -1.17 -20.17 27.10
CA LEU A 16 -1.43 -19.53 28.40
C LEU A 16 -0.13 -18.97 28.99
N LEU A 17 0.47 -18.01 28.28
CA LEU A 17 1.58 -17.16 28.74
C LEU A 17 1.65 -15.89 27.86
N ALA A 18 0.60 -15.06 27.94
CA ALA A 18 0.59 -13.71 27.36
C ALA A 18 0.22 -12.70 28.46
N ALA A 19 1.03 -12.70 29.53
CA ALA A 19 1.11 -11.61 30.51
C ALA A 19 2.47 -11.62 31.22
N LEU A 20 3.54 -11.95 30.48
CA LEU A 20 4.91 -11.68 30.90
C LEU A 20 5.36 -10.38 30.21
N PRO A 21 6.09 -9.48 30.90
CA PRO A 21 6.84 -8.45 30.18
C PRO A 21 7.76 -9.17 29.20
N SER A 22 7.73 -8.72 27.95
CA SER A 22 8.56 -9.13 26.83
C SER A 22 10.05 -9.15 27.21
N THR A 23 10.48 -10.27 27.78
CA THR A 23 11.88 -10.67 27.88
C THR A 23 12.03 -11.81 26.87
N GLY A 24 12.89 -11.56 25.88
CA GLY A 24 12.90 -12.25 24.60
C GLY A 24 13.12 -13.75 24.70
N CYS A 25 12.38 -14.48 23.87
CA CYS A 25 12.66 -15.86 23.50
C CYS A 25 12.85 -15.92 21.99
N GLY A 26 14.07 -16.25 21.55
CA GLY A 26 14.37 -16.65 20.18
C GLY A 26 15.50 -15.89 19.49
N SER A 27 16.70 -15.84 20.07
CA SER A 27 17.91 -15.43 19.35
C SER A 27 18.29 -16.49 18.32
N ARG A 28 17.82 -16.32 17.08
CA ARG A 28 18.62 -16.70 15.92
C ARG A 28 19.48 -15.48 15.63
N GLU A 29 20.70 -15.51 16.18
CA GLU A 29 21.73 -14.52 15.89
C GLU A 29 22.11 -14.64 14.40
N ASP A 30 21.46 -13.85 13.55
CA ASP A 30 22.13 -13.38 12.34
C ASP A 30 23.25 -12.45 12.84
N ALA A 31 24.47 -12.98 12.85
CA ALA A 31 25.68 -12.34 13.38
C ALA A 31 26.10 -11.04 12.65
N ASP A 32 25.29 -10.60 11.67
CA ASP A 32 25.51 -9.39 10.89
C ASP A 32 24.44 -8.30 11.12
N ALA A 33 23.47 -8.49 12.03
CA ALA A 33 22.57 -7.40 12.40
C ALA A 33 23.40 -6.33 13.13
N PRO A 34 23.61 -5.11 12.57
CA PRO A 34 24.27 -4.03 13.29
C PRO A 34 23.52 -3.80 14.60
N VAL A 35 24.20 -3.43 15.68
CA VAL A 35 23.59 -3.14 16.99
C VAL A 35 22.45 -2.13 16.78
N GLY A 36 21.22 -2.66 16.86
CA GLY A 36 20.27 -2.48 15.76
C GLY A 36 19.16 -1.49 15.97
N VAL A 37 18.84 -0.77 14.91
CA VAL A 37 17.66 0.10 14.87
C VAL A 37 16.43 -0.79 15.07
N ALA A 38 15.65 -0.50 16.12
CA ALA A 38 14.48 -1.29 16.45
C ALA A 38 13.45 -1.25 15.31
N PRO A 39 12.85 -2.40 14.93
CA PRO A 39 11.79 -2.42 13.94
C PRO A 39 10.65 -1.49 14.33
N ARG A 40 10.13 -0.76 13.36
CA ARG A 40 9.11 0.26 13.61
C ARG A 40 8.08 0.29 12.51
N ILE A 41 6.83 0.53 12.90
CA ILE A 41 5.71 0.75 11.99
C ILE A 41 5.27 2.19 12.18
N TRP A 42 5.06 2.89 11.07
CA TRP A 42 4.43 4.19 10.98
C TRP A 42 3.03 4.00 10.41
N THR A 43 2.04 3.84 11.28
CA THR A 43 0.66 3.64 10.84
C THR A 43 0.04 4.93 10.34
N LEU A 44 -1.11 4.85 9.66
CA LEU A 44 -1.76 6.03 9.11
C LEU A 44 -2.08 7.10 10.18
N ARG A 45 -2.41 6.69 11.42
CA ARG A 45 -2.57 7.60 12.56
C ARG A 45 -1.25 8.34 12.87
N GLN A 46 -0.14 7.62 12.94
CA GLN A 46 1.15 8.20 13.28
C GLN A 46 1.71 9.07 12.14
N LEU A 47 1.51 8.67 10.89
CA LEU A 47 1.81 9.49 9.71
C LEU A 47 1.04 10.81 9.75
N ARG A 48 -0.25 10.76 10.10
CA ARG A 48 -1.09 11.95 10.29
C ARG A 48 -0.54 12.88 11.37
N GLU A 49 -0.26 12.35 12.56
CA GLU A 49 0.28 13.13 13.67
C GLU A 49 1.59 13.83 13.29
N ARG A 50 2.48 13.14 12.56
CA ARG A 50 3.74 13.73 12.08
C ARG A 50 3.52 14.78 11.00
N ALA A 51 2.63 14.54 10.05
CA ALA A 51 2.31 15.49 8.99
C ALA A 51 1.73 16.80 9.57
N ILE A 52 0.82 16.69 10.54
CA ILE A 52 0.25 17.85 11.26
C ILE A 52 1.36 18.61 12.02
N ALA A 53 2.28 17.88 12.65
CA ALA A 53 3.41 18.47 13.37
C ALA A 53 4.54 18.99 12.46
N GLY A 54 4.44 18.83 11.15
CA GLY A 54 5.50 19.19 10.20
C GLY A 54 6.80 18.40 10.41
N ARG A 55 6.70 17.16 10.90
CA ARG A 55 7.85 16.30 11.22
C ARG A 55 8.08 15.25 10.14
N ALA A 56 9.34 15.03 9.79
CA ALA A 56 9.76 13.91 8.96
C ALA A 56 9.68 12.57 9.73
N LEU A 57 9.68 11.47 8.98
CA LEU A 57 10.01 10.14 9.49
C LEU A 57 11.52 10.06 9.82
N PRO A 58 11.97 9.12 10.67
CA PRO A 58 13.37 8.73 10.67
C PRO A 58 13.80 8.38 9.24
N GLY A 59 15.04 8.67 8.86
CA GLY A 59 15.45 8.57 7.46
C GLY A 59 15.10 9.79 6.59
N GLY A 60 14.40 10.80 7.13
CA GLY A 60 14.32 12.15 6.55
C GLY A 60 13.16 12.40 5.58
N THR A 61 12.38 11.37 5.24
CA THR A 61 11.18 11.50 4.40
C THR A 61 10.10 12.30 5.11
N ALA A 62 9.53 13.31 4.46
CA ALA A 62 8.49 14.12 5.08
C ALA A 62 7.18 13.32 5.19
N ALA A 63 6.52 13.32 6.36
CA ALA A 63 5.22 12.64 6.49
C ALA A 63 4.15 13.21 5.54
N THR A 64 4.32 14.47 5.10
CA THR A 64 3.48 15.13 4.11
C THR A 64 3.58 14.54 2.70
N GLU A 65 4.57 13.69 2.43
CA GLU A 65 4.65 12.91 1.18
C GLU A 65 3.54 11.85 1.10
N TRP A 66 3.07 11.36 2.25
CA TRP A 66 2.09 10.28 2.34
C TRP A 66 0.71 10.76 2.78
N LEU A 67 0.63 11.86 3.53
CA LEU A 67 -0.62 12.39 4.04
C LEU A 67 -0.64 13.92 3.99
N THR A 68 -1.69 14.49 3.43
CA THR A 68 -1.95 15.94 3.42
C THR A 68 -2.95 16.30 4.51
N PRO A 69 -2.55 17.10 5.53
CA PRO A 69 -3.50 17.63 6.50
C PRO A 69 -4.55 18.53 5.83
N ARG A 70 -5.74 18.61 6.43
CA ARG A 70 -6.82 19.50 5.99
C ARG A 70 -6.34 20.94 5.77
N GLY A 71 -6.83 21.58 4.71
CA GLY A 71 -6.48 22.95 4.34
C GLY A 71 -5.03 23.13 3.87
N ARG A 72 -4.24 22.06 3.70
CA ARG A 72 -2.88 22.14 3.15
C ARG A 72 -2.86 21.90 1.63
N PRO A 73 -1.87 22.45 0.91
CA PRO A 73 -1.68 22.16 -0.50
C PRO A 73 -1.50 20.66 -0.76
N LEU A 74 -2.19 20.16 -1.78
CA LEU A 74 -2.09 18.79 -2.27
C LEU A 74 -0.79 18.65 -3.09
N PRO A 75 0.20 17.82 -2.70
CA PRO A 75 1.55 17.86 -3.26
C PRO A 75 1.64 17.72 -4.79
N GLN A 76 0.90 16.77 -5.37
CA GLN A 76 0.93 16.50 -6.83
C GLN A 76 -0.21 17.17 -7.61
N TRP A 77 -0.99 18.00 -6.92
CA TRP A 77 -2.08 18.81 -7.46
C TRP A 77 -1.82 20.30 -7.30
N SER A 78 -0.62 20.66 -6.84
CA SER A 78 -0.15 22.01 -6.62
C SER A 78 1.20 22.19 -7.33
N PRO A 79 1.72 23.42 -7.42
CA PRO A 79 3.06 23.64 -7.94
C PRO A 79 4.11 22.74 -7.25
N PRO A 80 5.08 22.18 -7.98
CA PRO A 80 5.37 22.43 -9.40
C PRO A 80 4.56 21.56 -10.39
N TYR A 81 3.77 20.59 -9.92
CA TYR A 81 3.06 19.59 -10.76
C TYR A 81 1.80 20.13 -11.43
N HIS A 82 1.22 21.19 -10.87
CA HIS A 82 0.03 21.83 -11.40
C HIS A 82 0.19 23.35 -11.33
N ARG A 83 -0.45 24.08 -12.25
CA ARG A 83 -0.36 25.54 -12.34
C ARG A 83 -0.99 26.25 -11.14
N LEU A 84 -2.12 25.74 -10.68
CA LEU A 84 -2.88 26.27 -9.55
C LEU A 84 -2.60 25.43 -8.32
N GLU A 85 -2.46 26.08 -7.17
CA GLU A 85 -2.48 25.39 -5.88
C GLU A 85 -3.88 24.81 -5.66
N ARG A 86 -3.94 23.54 -5.26
CA ARG A 86 -5.17 22.89 -4.81
C ARG A 86 -4.99 22.46 -3.38
N VAL A 87 -5.99 22.70 -2.55
CA VAL A 87 -5.93 22.40 -1.12
C VAL A 87 -6.82 21.22 -0.77
N GLN A 88 -6.38 20.45 0.23
CA GLN A 88 -7.18 19.39 0.84
C GLN A 88 -8.43 19.99 1.50
N ALA A 89 -9.58 19.33 1.33
CA ALA A 89 -10.86 19.70 1.96
C ALA A 89 -10.72 19.97 3.47
N GLU A 90 -11.43 20.96 4.00
CA GLU A 90 -11.27 21.39 5.40
C GLU A 90 -11.84 20.38 6.41
N GLY A 91 -12.82 19.58 5.98
CA GLY A 91 -13.50 18.62 6.84
C GLY A 91 -12.69 17.40 7.25
N ARG A 92 -11.58 17.08 6.55
CA ARG A 92 -10.86 15.82 6.74
C ARG A 92 -9.40 15.87 6.28
N ASP A 93 -8.55 15.07 6.92
CA ASP A 93 -7.19 14.85 6.46
C ASP A 93 -7.18 13.81 5.31
N GLY A 94 -6.19 13.87 4.44
CA GLY A 94 -6.17 13.05 3.22
C GLY A 94 -4.89 12.22 3.08
N PHE A 95 -4.97 10.91 2.92
CA PHE A 95 -3.81 10.15 2.42
C PHE A 95 -3.61 10.45 0.93
N ASN A 96 -2.35 10.63 0.54
CA ASN A 96 -2.01 11.08 -0.81
C ASN A 96 -2.27 9.96 -1.83
N VAL A 97 -3.00 10.31 -2.89
CA VAL A 97 -3.11 9.50 -4.10
C VAL A 97 -1.88 9.80 -4.95
N LEU A 98 -1.09 8.79 -5.27
CA LEU A 98 0.16 8.90 -6.00
C LEU A 98 0.01 8.25 -7.39
N PRO A 99 0.48 8.89 -8.47
CA PRO A 99 0.53 8.28 -9.78
C PRO A 99 1.67 7.27 -9.82
N ALA A 100 1.41 6.15 -10.49
CA ALA A 100 2.43 5.19 -10.85
C ALA A 100 2.14 4.61 -12.24
N PHE A 101 3.05 3.76 -12.68
CA PHE A 101 2.89 2.88 -13.82
C PHE A 101 3.04 1.43 -13.37
N ARG A 102 2.30 0.55 -14.03
CA ARG A 102 2.39 -0.89 -13.84
C ARG A 102 2.20 -1.58 -15.17
N GLU A 103 3.20 -2.32 -15.60
CA GLU A 103 3.17 -3.09 -16.84
C GLU A 103 2.69 -2.28 -18.06
N GLY A 104 3.21 -1.08 -18.26
CA GLY A 104 2.83 -0.25 -19.41
C GLY A 104 1.71 0.75 -19.14
N ARG A 105 0.95 0.58 -18.04
CA ARG A 105 -0.35 1.23 -17.82
C ARG A 105 -0.30 2.21 -16.64
N PRO A 106 -0.99 3.36 -16.72
CA PRO A 106 -1.12 4.26 -15.59
C PRO A 106 -1.96 3.60 -14.49
N VAL A 107 -1.51 3.73 -13.25
CA VAL A 107 -2.24 3.31 -12.06
C VAL A 107 -2.14 4.40 -10.99
N ALA A 108 -2.99 4.32 -9.97
CA ALA A 108 -2.90 5.13 -8.77
C ALA A 108 -2.70 4.23 -7.56
N PHE A 109 -1.96 4.69 -6.57
CA PHE A 109 -1.78 3.98 -5.30
C PHE A 109 -1.71 4.97 -4.15
N ALA A 110 -1.75 4.47 -2.93
CA ALA A 110 -1.49 5.25 -1.72
C ALA A 110 -0.39 4.57 -0.91
N VAL A 111 0.30 5.28 -0.02
CA VAL A 111 1.14 4.68 1.03
C VAL A 111 0.43 4.93 2.35
N LEU A 112 -0.05 3.86 2.98
CA LEU A 112 -0.86 3.95 4.20
C LEU A 112 -0.04 3.71 5.45
N GLU A 113 1.05 2.95 5.32
CA GLU A 113 1.94 2.60 6.43
C GLU A 113 3.36 2.46 5.91
N VAL A 114 4.34 2.83 6.76
CA VAL A 114 5.77 2.66 6.48
C VAL A 114 6.39 1.76 7.55
N TRP A 115 7.06 0.70 7.13
CA TRP A 115 7.69 -0.28 8.00
C TRP A 115 9.21 -0.12 7.92
N GLU A 116 9.85 0.33 8.98
CA GLU A 116 11.31 0.49 9.04
C GLU A 116 11.95 -0.73 9.69
N HIS A 117 13.02 -1.23 9.08
CA HIS A 117 13.80 -2.37 9.62
C HIS A 117 12.95 -3.62 9.89
N MET A 118 11.87 -3.79 9.10
CA MET A 118 11.00 -4.95 9.15
C MET A 118 11.41 -5.93 8.06
N PRO A 119 11.95 -7.11 8.40
CA PRO A 119 12.39 -8.07 7.39
C PRO A 119 11.22 -8.71 6.65
N GLU A 120 10.08 -8.88 7.32
CA GLU A 120 8.94 -9.64 6.82
C GLU A 120 7.64 -9.19 7.49
N VAL A 121 6.54 -9.19 6.74
CA VAL A 121 5.19 -8.91 7.23
C VAL A 121 4.35 -10.17 7.10
N TRP A 122 3.56 -10.46 8.12
CA TRP A 122 2.75 -11.67 8.19
C TRP A 122 1.27 -11.33 8.23
N VAL A 123 0.43 -12.22 7.69
CA VAL A 123 -1.01 -12.09 7.83
C VAL A 123 -1.44 -12.27 9.29
N GLN A 124 -2.46 -11.52 9.71
CA GLN A 124 -3.04 -11.64 11.05
C GLN A 124 -4.50 -12.09 10.98
N PRO A 125 -5.03 -12.81 11.99
CA PRO A 125 -6.42 -13.25 11.97
C PRO A 125 -7.42 -12.09 12.07
N TRP A 126 -8.46 -12.14 11.23
CA TRP A 126 -9.63 -11.26 11.28
C TRP A 126 -10.89 -12.10 11.54
N TYR A 127 -11.39 -12.03 12.77
CA TYR A 127 -12.45 -12.93 13.22
C TYR A 127 -13.83 -12.42 12.79
N VAL A 128 -14.55 -13.23 11.99
CA VAL A 128 -15.90 -12.93 11.52
C VAL A 128 -16.87 -13.89 12.20
N LEU A 129 -17.88 -13.35 12.90
CA LEU A 129 -18.87 -14.18 13.58
C LEU A 129 -19.94 -14.67 12.59
N VAL A 130 -20.17 -15.99 12.57
CA VAL A 130 -21.18 -16.66 11.75
C VAL A 130 -21.98 -17.63 12.62
N THR A 131 -23.26 -17.84 12.32
CA THR A 131 -24.10 -18.82 13.05
C THR A 131 -23.93 -20.24 12.50
N ALA A 132 -23.48 -20.37 11.25
CA ALA A 132 -23.09 -21.62 10.61
C ALA A 132 -21.96 -21.35 9.60
N TYR A 133 -21.13 -22.36 9.31
CA TYR A 133 -20.08 -22.25 8.29
C TYR A 133 -20.45 -23.06 7.05
N ASP A 134 -20.59 -22.37 5.92
CA ASP A 134 -20.66 -22.96 4.58
C ASP A 134 -19.38 -22.63 3.82
N ALA A 135 -18.60 -23.64 3.43
CA ALA A 135 -17.36 -23.44 2.71
C ALA A 135 -17.56 -22.79 1.32
N ALA A 136 -18.71 -23.01 0.67
CA ALA A 136 -19.02 -22.40 -0.62
C ALA A 136 -19.41 -20.92 -0.49
N HIS A 137 -20.08 -20.57 0.62
CA HIS A 137 -20.49 -19.20 0.93
C HIS A 137 -20.19 -18.85 2.39
N PRO A 138 -18.92 -18.62 2.76
CA PRO A 138 -18.51 -18.45 4.16
C PRO A 138 -19.20 -17.32 4.93
N GLU A 139 -19.78 -16.35 4.22
CA GLU A 139 -20.50 -15.21 4.79
C GLU A 139 -22.03 -15.35 4.74
N ALA A 140 -22.58 -16.44 4.19
CA ALA A 140 -24.04 -16.63 4.03
C ALA A 140 -24.80 -16.63 5.36
N HIS A 141 -24.15 -17.04 6.45
CA HIS A 141 -24.71 -17.08 7.79
C HIS A 141 -24.00 -16.12 8.75
N ARG A 142 -23.53 -14.98 8.24
CA ARG A 142 -22.92 -13.93 9.08
C ARG A 142 -23.90 -13.51 10.18
N LEU A 143 -23.41 -13.41 11.41
CA LEU A 143 -24.20 -12.88 12.53
C LEU A 143 -24.52 -11.41 12.26
N GLU A 144 -25.81 -11.10 12.05
CA GLU A 144 -26.26 -9.76 11.71
C GLU A 144 -25.93 -8.75 12.82
N GLY A 145 -25.44 -7.57 12.43
CA GLY A 145 -25.05 -6.50 13.35
C GLY A 145 -23.72 -6.71 14.08
N ALA A 146 -23.11 -7.90 13.99
CA ALA A 146 -21.82 -8.17 14.61
C ALA A 146 -20.66 -7.50 13.85
N LEU A 147 -19.80 -6.82 14.61
CA LEU A 147 -18.53 -6.33 14.10
C LEU A 147 -17.50 -7.47 14.10
N PRO A 148 -16.57 -7.49 13.14
CA PRO A 148 -15.42 -8.37 13.21
C PRO A 148 -14.54 -8.03 14.42
N LEU A 149 -13.63 -8.94 14.76
CA LEU A 149 -12.68 -8.77 15.86
C LEU A 149 -11.23 -8.93 15.37
N VAL A 150 -10.33 -8.17 15.98
CA VAL A 150 -8.87 -8.30 15.86
C VAL A 150 -8.23 -8.18 17.24
N ASP A 151 -7.05 -8.76 17.43
CA ASP A 151 -6.35 -8.75 18.72
C ASP A 151 -5.13 -7.83 18.77
N ILE A 152 -4.53 -7.56 17.61
CA ILE A 152 -3.29 -6.81 17.49
C ILE A 152 -3.59 -5.43 16.91
N GLY A 153 -3.28 -4.40 17.69
CA GLY A 153 -3.46 -2.99 17.33
C GLY A 153 -2.17 -2.33 16.82
N GLU A 154 -2.30 -1.10 16.33
CA GLU A 154 -1.23 -0.24 15.79
C GLU A 154 -0.07 0.04 16.75
N ASP A 155 -0.22 -0.28 18.03
CA ASP A 155 0.78 -0.14 19.09
C ASP A 155 1.77 -1.32 19.17
N SER A 156 1.51 -2.40 18.42
CA SER A 156 2.33 -3.60 18.40
C SER A 156 3.21 -3.69 17.17
N VAL A 157 4.46 -4.14 17.32
CA VAL A 157 5.35 -4.49 16.21
C VAL A 157 4.87 -5.69 15.37
N PHE A 158 3.91 -6.46 15.90
CA PHE A 158 3.26 -7.58 15.18
C PHE A 158 2.01 -7.16 14.43
N TYR A 159 1.63 -5.89 14.49
CA TYR A 159 0.51 -5.36 13.73
C TYR A 159 0.70 -5.60 12.24
N SER A 160 -0.40 -5.86 11.54
CA SER A 160 -0.43 -6.06 10.09
C SER A 160 -1.77 -5.60 9.54
N PRO A 161 -1.82 -4.84 8.44
CA PRO A 161 -3.05 -4.50 7.73
C PRO A 161 -3.50 -5.64 6.81
N PHE A 162 -2.68 -6.70 6.69
CA PHE A 162 -2.92 -7.86 5.86
C PHE A 162 -3.57 -8.92 6.73
N TRP A 163 -4.86 -9.17 6.51
CA TRP A 163 -5.62 -10.05 7.37
C TRP A 163 -6.02 -11.34 6.65
N GLU A 164 -6.05 -12.43 7.40
CA GLU A 164 -6.72 -13.66 7.01
C GLU A 164 -8.05 -13.78 7.75
N LYS A 165 -9.16 -13.81 7.02
CA LYS A 165 -10.48 -14.02 7.62
C LYS A 165 -10.51 -15.37 8.34
N THR A 166 -11.01 -15.35 9.57
CA THR A 166 -11.27 -16.55 10.37
C THR A 166 -12.74 -16.53 10.77
N TYR A 167 -13.53 -17.44 10.22
CA TYR A 167 -14.96 -17.57 10.50
C TYR A 167 -15.17 -18.33 11.80
N VAL A 168 -15.80 -17.69 12.76
CA VAL A 168 -16.03 -18.22 14.11
C VAL A 168 -17.51 -18.56 14.26
N VAL A 169 -17.79 -19.85 14.47
CA VAL A 169 -19.18 -20.33 14.59
C VAL A 169 -19.68 -20.06 16.01
N VAL A 170 -20.68 -19.21 16.13
CA VAL A 170 -21.38 -18.88 17.38
C VAL A 170 -22.77 -19.54 17.42
N PRO A 171 -23.33 -19.83 18.60
CA PRO A 171 -24.70 -20.34 18.71
C PRO A 171 -25.73 -19.41 18.05
N GLU A 172 -26.78 -19.98 17.48
CA GLU A 172 -27.93 -19.19 17.02
C GLU A 172 -28.52 -18.34 18.17
N GLY A 173 -28.97 -17.13 17.85
CA GLY A 173 -29.48 -16.18 18.86
C GLY A 173 -28.40 -15.48 19.69
N THR A 174 -27.11 -15.69 19.41
CA THR A 174 -26.02 -14.93 20.04
C THR A 174 -26.21 -13.43 19.80
N PRO A 175 -26.20 -12.58 20.85
CA PRO A 175 -26.23 -11.12 20.68
C PRO A 175 -25.01 -10.63 19.86
N PRO A 176 -25.16 -9.65 18.96
CA PRO A 176 -24.08 -9.19 18.07
C PRO A 176 -22.87 -8.57 18.81
N ASP A 177 -23.07 -8.15 20.06
CA ASP A 177 -22.06 -7.56 20.94
C ASP A 177 -21.59 -8.52 22.03
N ARG A 178 -22.00 -9.80 22.00
CA ARG A 178 -21.60 -10.80 23.01
C ARG A 178 -20.08 -10.98 23.08
N TYR A 179 -19.42 -10.94 21.93
CA TYR A 179 -17.98 -11.09 21.80
C TYR A 179 -17.39 -9.78 21.28
N THR A 180 -16.58 -9.12 22.10
CA THR A 180 -15.89 -7.87 21.74
C THR A 180 -14.37 -7.98 21.92
N SER A 181 -13.87 -9.12 22.39
CA SER A 181 -12.46 -9.44 22.44
C SER A 181 -12.18 -10.84 21.90
N VAL A 182 -10.99 -11.01 21.32
CA VAL A 182 -10.55 -12.32 20.82
C VAL A 182 -10.37 -13.32 21.98
N VAL A 183 -10.02 -12.84 23.17
CA VAL A 183 -9.93 -13.65 24.39
C VAL A 183 -11.27 -14.35 24.69
N ASP A 184 -12.40 -13.66 24.53
CA ASP A 184 -13.73 -14.23 24.76
C ASP A 184 -14.04 -15.38 23.78
N LEU A 185 -13.61 -15.24 22.51
CA LEU A 185 -13.80 -16.27 21.49
C LEU A 185 -13.07 -17.57 21.86
N PHE A 186 -11.81 -17.45 22.29
CA PHE A 186 -11.00 -18.59 22.71
C PHE A 186 -11.48 -19.20 24.02
N ALA A 187 -11.90 -18.37 24.99
CA ALA A 187 -12.47 -18.84 26.24
C ALA A 187 -13.75 -19.66 26.01
N ALA A 188 -14.56 -19.27 25.03
CA ALA A 188 -15.76 -19.98 24.62
C ALA A 188 -15.50 -21.25 23.79
N ARG A 189 -14.24 -21.53 23.39
CA ARG A 189 -13.82 -22.71 22.61
C ARG A 189 -14.64 -22.89 21.32
N LEU A 190 -14.92 -21.79 20.64
CA LEU A 190 -15.73 -21.77 19.42
C LEU A 190 -15.00 -22.44 18.26
N LEU A 191 -15.75 -23.05 17.34
CA LEU A 191 -15.20 -23.61 16.11
C LEU A 191 -14.75 -22.48 15.18
N MET A 192 -13.58 -22.66 14.56
CA MET A 192 -12.96 -21.65 13.70
C MET A 192 -12.55 -22.25 12.37
N PHE A 193 -12.84 -21.54 11.29
CA PHE A 193 -12.53 -21.93 9.92
C PHE A 193 -11.76 -20.81 9.22
N ARG A 194 -10.67 -21.17 8.55
CA ARG A 194 -9.86 -20.20 7.80
C ARG A 194 -10.56 -19.79 6.51
N GLY A 195 -10.29 -18.56 6.09
CA GLY A 195 -10.94 -17.91 4.96
C GLY A 195 -9.96 -17.21 4.02
N GLY A 196 -10.48 -16.27 3.23
CA GLY A 196 -9.69 -15.46 2.31
C GLY A 196 -8.96 -14.29 2.97
N GLY A 197 -8.15 -13.59 2.17
CA GLY A 197 -7.42 -12.40 2.60
C GLY A 197 -8.31 -11.15 2.61
N LEU A 198 -7.95 -10.19 3.45
CA LEU A 198 -8.55 -8.86 3.52
C LEU A 198 -7.44 -7.83 3.76
N LEU A 199 -7.34 -6.81 2.91
CA LEU A 199 -6.46 -5.67 3.16
C LEU A 199 -7.27 -4.60 3.88
N ALA A 200 -7.02 -4.42 5.17
CA ALA A 200 -7.78 -3.52 6.02
C ALA A 200 -6.92 -2.77 7.06
N PRO A 201 -6.11 -1.78 6.66
CA PRO A 201 -5.33 -1.00 7.62
C PRO A 201 -6.25 -0.26 8.60
N LEU A 202 -5.86 -0.27 9.87
CA LEU A 202 -6.50 0.53 10.91
C LEU A 202 -6.22 2.01 10.67
N ALA A 203 -7.23 2.85 10.80
CA ALA A 203 -7.15 4.25 10.39
C ALA A 203 -8.01 5.16 11.28
N PRO A 204 -7.67 6.45 11.42
CA PRO A 204 -8.60 7.44 11.95
C PRO A 204 -9.83 7.57 11.04
N ALA A 205 -11.02 7.73 11.63
CA ALA A 205 -12.29 7.79 10.90
C ALA A 205 -12.42 8.99 9.95
N ASP A 206 -11.65 10.05 10.19
CA ASP A 206 -11.62 11.28 9.40
C ASP A 206 -10.42 11.36 8.44
N VAL A 207 -9.84 10.21 8.09
CA VAL A 207 -8.82 10.09 7.05
C VAL A 207 -9.39 9.33 5.86
N ALA A 208 -9.30 9.94 4.67
CA ALA A 208 -9.76 9.38 3.40
C ALA A 208 -8.72 9.70 2.30
N PRO A 209 -8.89 9.26 1.04
CA PRO A 209 -8.03 9.75 -0.02
C PRO A 209 -8.14 11.28 -0.16
N VAL A 210 -7.04 11.93 -0.53
CA VAL A 210 -7.02 13.37 -0.78
C VAL A 210 -8.07 13.79 -1.82
N ALA A 211 -8.74 14.91 -1.53
CA ALA A 211 -9.70 15.54 -2.43
C ALA A 211 -9.83 17.03 -2.09
N THR A 212 -10.15 17.84 -3.09
CA THR A 212 -10.56 19.24 -2.88
C THR A 212 -11.95 19.29 -2.24
N GLU A 213 -12.34 20.45 -1.72
CA GLU A 213 -13.69 20.68 -1.17
C GLU A 213 -14.77 20.30 -2.20
N GLY A 214 -15.73 19.45 -1.80
CA GLY A 214 -16.77 18.89 -2.68
C GLY A 214 -16.29 17.99 -3.83
N GLY A 215 -14.99 17.74 -3.96
CA GLY A 215 -14.39 16.95 -5.04
C GLY A 215 -14.31 15.45 -4.74
N THR A 216 -14.15 14.66 -5.79
CA THR A 216 -13.81 13.24 -5.68
C THR A 216 -12.28 13.06 -5.70
N PRO A 217 -11.76 12.00 -5.04
CA PRO A 217 -10.37 11.61 -5.21
C PRO A 217 -10.05 11.30 -6.67
N VAL A 218 -8.88 11.74 -7.11
CA VAL A 218 -8.44 11.66 -8.50
C VAL A 218 -6.97 11.31 -8.56
N ARG A 219 -6.57 10.53 -9.56
CA ARG A 219 -5.17 10.28 -9.88
C ARG A 219 -4.52 11.60 -10.31
N PRO A 220 -3.44 12.05 -9.65
CA PRO A 220 -2.70 13.22 -10.09
C PRO A 220 -2.28 13.12 -11.56
N LEU A 221 -2.10 14.27 -12.19
CA LEU A 221 -1.68 14.43 -13.60
C LEU A 221 -2.78 14.10 -14.63
N SER A 222 -3.47 12.96 -14.53
CA SER A 222 -4.53 12.60 -15.50
C SER A 222 -5.92 13.06 -15.08
N GLY A 223 -6.15 13.23 -13.79
CA GLY A 223 -7.44 13.65 -13.23
C GLY A 223 -8.54 12.60 -13.33
N ASP A 224 -8.20 11.36 -13.63
CA ASP A 224 -9.15 10.25 -13.60
C ASP A 224 -9.56 9.97 -12.15
N ALA A 225 -10.87 9.81 -11.93
CA ALA A 225 -11.42 9.52 -10.61
C ALA A 225 -10.90 8.17 -10.10
N VAL A 226 -10.51 8.12 -8.83
CA VAL A 226 -10.12 6.89 -8.15
C VAL A 226 -11.13 6.54 -7.07
N ALA A 227 -11.34 5.25 -6.86
CA ALA A 227 -12.26 4.77 -5.85
C ALA A 227 -11.80 5.16 -4.45
N THR A 228 -12.76 5.42 -3.58
CA THR A 228 -12.53 5.57 -2.15
C THR A 228 -12.69 4.19 -1.49
N PRO A 229 -11.72 3.72 -0.67
CA PRO A 229 -11.91 2.49 0.08
C PRO A 229 -13.11 2.63 1.01
N ARG A 230 -13.83 1.53 1.25
CA ARG A 230 -14.94 1.57 2.22
C ARG A 230 -14.37 1.79 3.61
N THR A 231 -15.17 2.33 4.52
CA THR A 231 -14.80 2.44 5.94
C THR A 231 -15.63 1.47 6.74
N GLY A 232 -15.03 0.82 7.73
CA GLY A 232 -15.73 -0.07 8.66
C GLY A 232 -15.24 0.08 10.09
N GLU A 233 -15.94 -0.59 11.00
CA GLU A 233 -15.53 -0.72 12.41
C GLU A 233 -15.20 -2.16 12.75
N VAL A 234 -14.23 -2.34 13.65
CA VAL A 234 -13.80 -3.64 14.18
C VAL A 234 -13.62 -3.52 15.69
N TRP A 235 -13.86 -4.61 16.40
CA TRP A 235 -13.49 -4.72 17.81
C TRP A 235 -11.99 -5.02 17.94
N LEU A 236 -11.26 -4.14 18.62
CA LEU A 236 -9.89 -4.33 19.05
C LEU A 236 -9.87 -4.31 20.57
N ARG A 237 -9.69 -5.49 21.19
CA ARG A 237 -9.60 -5.66 22.66
C ARG A 237 -10.74 -4.94 23.41
N GLY A 238 -11.99 -5.15 22.99
CA GLY A 238 -13.17 -4.54 23.62
C GLY A 238 -13.48 -3.10 23.21
N ARG A 239 -12.67 -2.50 22.32
CA ARG A 239 -12.87 -1.12 21.84
C ARG A 239 -13.18 -1.12 20.35
N ARG A 240 -14.06 -0.22 19.89
CA ARG A 240 -14.28 -0.01 18.45
C ARG A 240 -13.14 0.82 17.88
N VAL A 241 -12.62 0.39 16.74
CA VAL A 241 -11.66 1.14 15.94
C VAL A 241 -12.07 1.11 14.48
N THR A 242 -11.73 2.16 13.74
CA THR A 242 -12.04 2.28 12.32
C THR A 242 -10.93 1.68 11.46
N TYR A 243 -11.31 1.13 10.31
CA TYR A 243 -10.38 0.65 9.29
C TYR A 243 -10.82 1.09 7.89
N LEU A 244 -9.87 1.09 6.96
CA LEU A 244 -10.12 1.27 5.53
C LEU A 244 -10.18 -0.11 4.87
N ASP A 245 -11.25 -0.43 4.16
CA ASP A 245 -11.44 -1.70 3.47
C ASP A 245 -11.08 -1.57 1.99
N PHE A 246 -9.97 -2.22 1.61
CA PHE A 246 -9.53 -2.34 0.22
C PHE A 246 -9.98 -3.65 -0.42
N GLY A 247 -10.80 -4.43 0.27
CA GLY A 247 -11.37 -5.68 -0.21
C GLY A 247 -10.43 -6.88 -0.11
N ALA A 248 -10.91 -7.99 -0.68
CA ALA A 248 -10.12 -9.20 -0.87
C ALA A 248 -9.31 -9.11 -2.17
N GLY A 249 -8.13 -9.72 -2.22
CA GLY A 249 -7.29 -9.76 -3.43
C GLY A 249 -6.26 -8.65 -3.57
N GLY A 250 -6.14 -7.75 -2.58
CA GLY A 250 -5.09 -6.73 -2.53
C GLY A 250 -3.71 -7.21 -2.06
N PHE A 251 -3.51 -8.52 -1.93
CA PHE A 251 -2.20 -9.14 -1.66
C PHE A 251 -2.29 -10.67 -1.81
N THR A 252 -1.13 -11.32 -1.85
CA THR A 252 -0.98 -12.77 -1.67
C THR A 252 -0.04 -13.04 -0.50
N TRP A 253 -0.05 -14.26 0.02
CA TRP A 253 0.88 -14.68 1.05
C TRP A 253 1.32 -16.13 0.81
N ASN A 254 2.46 -16.46 1.39
CA ASN A 254 3.08 -17.77 1.27
C ASN A 254 2.26 -18.80 2.07
N THR A 255 1.90 -19.90 1.42
CA THR A 255 1.14 -21.01 2.02
C THR A 255 2.00 -22.25 2.27
N SER A 256 3.31 -22.18 1.99
CA SER A 256 4.25 -23.26 2.27
C SER A 256 4.48 -23.37 3.77
N ALA A 257 4.64 -24.59 4.28
CA ALA A 257 4.79 -24.86 5.71
C ALA A 257 5.94 -24.10 6.39
N ARG A 258 6.97 -23.66 5.64
CA ARG A 258 8.16 -22.98 6.19
C ARG A 258 7.97 -21.48 6.40
N ARG A 259 7.09 -20.84 5.63
CA ARG A 259 6.83 -19.38 5.68
C ARG A 259 5.33 -19.09 5.63
N HIS A 260 4.55 -19.97 6.25
CA HIS A 260 3.10 -19.94 6.16
C HIS A 260 2.52 -18.65 6.76
N GLY A 261 1.98 -17.76 5.93
CA GLY A 261 1.41 -16.47 6.32
C GLY A 261 2.27 -15.26 5.96
N ALA A 262 3.48 -15.46 5.44
CA ALA A 262 4.33 -14.36 5.00
C ALA A 262 3.74 -13.66 3.77
N VAL A 263 3.47 -12.36 3.86
CA VAL A 263 2.90 -11.56 2.78
C VAL A 263 3.93 -11.43 1.65
N THR A 264 3.48 -11.61 0.41
CA THR A 264 4.32 -11.48 -0.78
C THR A 264 4.65 -10.00 -1.00
N GLU A 265 5.94 -9.70 -1.05
CA GLU A 265 6.49 -8.38 -1.36
C GLU A 265 6.72 -8.22 -2.87
N VAL A 266 6.48 -7.03 -3.39
CA VAL A 266 6.89 -6.64 -4.76
C VAL A 266 7.69 -5.33 -4.79
N PRO A 267 8.55 -5.11 -5.80
CA PRO A 267 9.33 -3.89 -5.86
C PRO A 267 8.46 -2.67 -6.21
N LEU A 268 8.79 -1.52 -5.62
CA LEU A 268 8.30 -0.18 -5.99
C LEU A 268 9.50 0.66 -6.43
N TYR A 269 9.64 0.92 -7.71
CA TYR A 269 10.76 1.69 -8.24
C TYR A 269 10.46 3.18 -8.22
N LEU A 270 11.27 3.95 -7.49
CA LEU A 270 11.17 5.40 -7.33
C LEU A 270 12.33 6.05 -8.08
N PHE A 271 12.04 6.86 -9.10
CA PHE A 271 13.11 7.53 -9.86
C PHE A 271 13.85 8.55 -9.01
N ALA A 272 15.17 8.52 -9.11
CA ALA A 272 16.08 9.34 -8.32
C ALA A 272 17.22 9.91 -9.16
N THR A 273 17.89 10.92 -8.62
CA THR A 273 19.18 11.42 -9.10
C THR A 273 20.16 11.45 -7.92
N ARG A 274 21.45 11.67 -8.19
CA ARG A 274 22.42 11.94 -7.13
C ARG A 274 22.43 13.43 -6.82
N ASP A 275 22.40 13.78 -5.55
CA ASP A 275 22.61 15.16 -5.11
C ASP A 275 24.10 15.54 -5.12
N ALA A 276 24.43 16.76 -4.66
CA ALA A 276 25.82 17.25 -4.60
C ALA A 276 26.72 16.43 -3.65
N ARG A 277 26.14 15.63 -2.75
CA ARG A 277 26.86 14.71 -1.85
C ARG A 277 27.00 13.30 -2.43
N GLY A 278 26.42 13.06 -3.61
CA GLY A 278 26.37 11.75 -4.24
C GLY A 278 25.23 10.87 -3.72
N GLU A 279 24.38 11.37 -2.83
CA GLU A 279 23.27 10.61 -2.24
C GLU A 279 22.10 10.51 -3.22
N ALA A 280 21.44 9.34 -3.24
CA ALA A 280 20.26 9.13 -4.08
C ALA A 280 19.06 9.90 -3.50
N VAL A 281 18.52 10.84 -4.27
CA VAL A 281 17.36 11.66 -3.87
C VAL A 281 16.23 11.47 -4.88
N SER A 282 15.04 11.12 -4.38
CA SER A 282 13.83 10.96 -5.18
C SER A 282 13.50 12.20 -6.01
N LEU A 283 13.12 11.99 -7.27
CA LEU A 283 12.70 13.04 -8.21
C LEU A 283 11.22 13.40 -8.09
N GLY A 284 10.43 12.64 -7.31
CA GLY A 284 8.99 12.81 -7.21
C GLY A 284 8.25 12.56 -8.54
N LEU A 285 8.85 11.78 -9.44
CA LEU A 285 8.21 11.27 -10.65
C LEU A 285 7.31 10.07 -10.29
N PRO A 286 6.29 9.75 -11.13
CA PRO A 286 5.47 8.56 -10.92
C PRO A 286 6.33 7.30 -10.76
N ALA A 287 6.00 6.49 -9.76
CA ALA A 287 6.72 5.25 -9.48
C ALA A 287 6.40 4.16 -10.50
N VAL A 288 7.22 3.10 -10.54
CA VAL A 288 6.88 1.86 -11.25
C VAL A 288 6.58 0.77 -10.23
N LEU A 289 5.34 0.30 -10.21
CA LEU A 289 4.89 -0.79 -9.36
C LEU A 289 5.22 -2.13 -10.02
N GLY A 290 5.89 -3.01 -9.28
CA GLY A 290 6.10 -4.38 -9.67
C GLY A 290 4.82 -5.22 -9.66
N ALA A 291 4.95 -6.41 -10.20
CA ALA A 291 3.97 -7.49 -10.07
C ALA A 291 4.69 -8.78 -9.65
N SER A 292 4.02 -9.62 -8.86
CA SER A 292 4.46 -10.99 -8.65
C SER A 292 3.82 -11.88 -9.73
N GLY A 293 4.66 -12.61 -10.46
CA GLY A 293 4.21 -13.57 -11.46
C GLY A 293 3.45 -13.00 -12.66
N ARG A 294 2.76 -13.89 -13.38
CA ARG A 294 1.92 -13.55 -14.53
C ARG A 294 0.56 -13.07 -14.02
N PRO A 295 0.04 -11.91 -14.45
CA PRO A 295 -1.25 -11.42 -13.98
C PRO A 295 -2.34 -12.46 -14.28
N ALA A 296 -3.12 -12.82 -13.26
CA ALA A 296 -4.35 -13.57 -13.48
C ALA A 296 -5.34 -12.63 -14.22
N PRO A 297 -6.06 -13.09 -15.26
CA PRO A 297 -6.95 -12.24 -16.07
C PRO A 297 -8.01 -11.50 -15.24
N ASP A 298 -8.44 -12.10 -14.13
CA ASP A 298 -9.64 -11.66 -13.37
C ASP A 298 -9.33 -11.18 -11.95
N MET A 299 -8.06 -11.21 -11.53
CA MET A 299 -7.63 -10.54 -10.29
C MET A 299 -6.55 -9.53 -10.67
N PRO A 300 -6.86 -8.23 -10.74
CA PRO A 300 -5.83 -7.21 -10.87
C PRO A 300 -4.96 -7.32 -9.62
N GLY A 301 -3.87 -8.06 -9.73
CA GLY A 301 -3.07 -8.54 -8.61
C GLY A 301 -2.29 -7.41 -7.97
N ALA A 302 -2.94 -6.48 -7.28
CA ALA A 302 -2.23 -5.46 -6.52
C ALA A 302 -1.59 -6.15 -5.32
N GLU A 303 -0.29 -6.45 -5.37
CA GLU A 303 0.43 -6.77 -4.13
C GLU A 303 0.64 -5.47 -3.37
N ALA A 304 -0.13 -5.26 -2.30
CA ALA A 304 -0.05 -4.03 -1.54
C ALA A 304 1.17 -3.96 -0.61
N LEU A 305 1.93 -5.03 -0.39
CA LEU A 305 3.22 -4.93 0.31
C LEU A 305 4.32 -4.62 -0.70
N THR A 306 4.90 -3.42 -0.63
CA THR A 306 5.97 -3.04 -1.56
C THR A 306 7.26 -2.70 -0.85
N ARG A 307 8.38 -2.96 -1.53
CA ARG A 307 9.70 -2.46 -1.12
C ARG A 307 10.17 -1.38 -2.08
N PRO A 308 10.42 -0.15 -1.60
CA PRO A 308 10.93 0.91 -2.43
C PRO A 308 12.39 0.68 -2.82
N TYR A 309 12.69 0.90 -4.09
CA TYR A 309 14.03 0.95 -4.65
C TYR A 309 14.22 2.32 -5.32
N LEU A 310 15.28 3.04 -4.97
CA LEU A 310 15.64 4.26 -5.67
C LEU A 310 16.36 3.89 -6.97
N VAL A 311 15.80 4.28 -8.09
CA VAL A 311 16.33 4.03 -9.43
C VAL A 311 17.01 5.30 -9.93
N LEU A 312 18.35 5.30 -9.93
CA LEU A 312 19.12 6.40 -10.50
C LEU A 312 18.87 6.45 -12.00
N LEU A 313 18.36 7.59 -12.49
CA LEU A 313 18.07 7.75 -13.91
C LEU A 313 19.35 7.57 -14.75
N PRO A 314 19.32 6.70 -15.78
CA PRO A 314 20.42 6.60 -16.73
C PRO A 314 20.68 7.95 -17.42
N PRO A 315 21.94 8.28 -17.76
CA PRO A 315 22.25 9.49 -18.51
C PRO A 315 21.42 9.58 -19.80
N GLY A 316 20.83 10.74 -20.05
CA GLY A 316 19.96 10.97 -21.20
C GLY A 316 18.50 10.52 -21.04
N ALA A 317 18.15 9.78 -19.98
CA ALA A 317 16.76 9.45 -19.69
C ALA A 317 16.00 10.68 -19.17
N GLY A 318 14.71 10.80 -19.52
CA GLY A 318 13.89 11.95 -19.16
C GLY A 318 12.39 11.66 -19.15
N PRO A 319 11.61 12.34 -18.31
CA PRO A 319 10.15 12.21 -18.29
C PRO A 319 9.48 13.01 -19.42
N PHE A 320 8.34 12.51 -19.91
CA PHE A 320 7.46 13.29 -20.79
C PHE A 320 6.72 14.36 -19.97
N ILE A 321 7.07 15.63 -20.15
CA ILE A 321 6.49 16.74 -19.37
C ILE A 321 5.75 17.70 -20.30
N PRO A 322 4.44 17.88 -20.14
CA PRO A 322 3.67 18.87 -20.88
C PRO A 322 4.20 20.30 -20.75
N SER A 323 4.01 21.12 -21.77
CA SER A 323 4.54 22.49 -21.85
C SER A 323 4.03 23.41 -20.75
N GLU A 324 2.84 23.18 -20.20
CA GLU A 324 2.26 23.96 -19.11
C GLU A 324 2.96 23.77 -17.76
N MET A 325 3.66 22.64 -17.54
CA MET A 325 4.36 22.32 -16.28
C MET A 325 5.76 22.94 -16.20
N ARG A 326 5.87 24.24 -16.52
CA ARG A 326 7.16 24.95 -16.64
C ARG A 326 8.02 24.91 -15.37
N MET A 327 7.39 25.04 -14.19
CA MET A 327 8.10 24.98 -12.91
C MET A 327 8.72 23.61 -12.66
N LEU A 328 8.03 22.53 -13.02
CA LEU A 328 8.57 21.17 -12.90
C LEU A 328 9.72 20.93 -13.87
N LYS A 329 9.59 21.39 -15.14
CA LYS A 329 10.68 21.33 -16.12
C LYS A 329 11.93 22.01 -15.59
N GLN A 330 11.80 23.20 -15.02
CA GLN A 330 12.91 23.93 -14.44
C GLN A 330 13.52 23.20 -13.24
N ALA A 331 12.69 22.78 -12.27
CA ALA A 331 13.17 22.09 -11.07
C ALA A 331 13.92 20.79 -11.39
N LEU A 332 13.49 20.03 -12.40
CA LEU A 332 14.18 18.82 -12.84
C LEU A 332 15.50 19.12 -13.57
N ARG A 333 15.54 20.16 -14.41
CA ARG A 333 16.79 20.61 -15.07
C ARG A 333 17.85 21.05 -14.06
N GLU A 334 17.44 21.79 -13.03
CA GLU A 334 18.32 22.21 -11.92
C GLU A 334 18.89 21.01 -11.15
N ARG A 335 18.20 19.87 -11.17
CA ARG A 335 18.64 18.60 -10.59
C ARG A 335 19.40 17.70 -11.57
N GLY A 336 19.77 18.23 -12.75
CA GLY A 336 20.54 17.52 -13.77
C GLY A 336 19.77 16.49 -14.58
N VAL A 337 18.43 16.49 -14.52
CA VAL A 337 17.59 15.56 -15.30
C VAL A 337 17.46 16.06 -16.75
N THR A 338 17.50 15.13 -17.71
CA THR A 338 17.25 15.46 -19.12
C THR A 338 15.77 15.80 -19.31
N VAL A 339 15.47 17.03 -19.73
CA VAL A 339 14.10 17.51 -19.96
C VAL A 339 14.00 18.05 -21.38
N VAL A 340 13.37 17.26 -22.25
CA VAL A 340 13.11 17.59 -23.65
C VAL A 340 11.73 18.22 -23.77
N ASP A 341 11.62 19.32 -24.52
CA ASP A 341 10.33 19.89 -24.87
C ASP A 341 9.67 19.03 -25.95
N ALA A 342 8.48 18.50 -25.63
CA ALA A 342 7.69 17.70 -26.55
C ALA A 342 7.18 18.54 -27.72
N HIS A 343 6.92 17.90 -28.85
CA HIS A 343 6.26 18.58 -29.97
C HIS A 343 4.84 19.00 -29.53
N PRO A 344 4.39 20.25 -29.76
CA PRO A 344 3.07 20.69 -29.30
C PRO A 344 1.94 19.77 -29.75
N THR A 345 1.96 19.28 -30.99
CA THR A 345 0.95 18.33 -31.49
C THR A 345 0.95 16.99 -30.74
N VAL A 346 2.10 16.50 -30.25
CA VAL A 346 2.18 15.29 -29.42
C VAL A 346 1.46 15.51 -28.11
N GLU A 347 1.64 16.67 -27.47
CA GLU A 347 0.96 17.01 -26.20
C GLU A 347 -0.57 17.03 -26.32
N HIS A 348 -1.10 17.30 -27.52
CA HIS A 348 -2.54 17.35 -27.79
C HIS A 348 -3.13 16.01 -28.24
N LEU A 349 -2.33 14.94 -28.36
CA LEU A 349 -2.85 13.60 -28.65
C LEU A 349 -3.68 13.10 -27.46
N ALA A 350 -4.79 12.42 -27.74
CA ALA A 350 -5.71 11.92 -26.71
C ALA A 350 -5.03 10.99 -25.69
N GLU A 351 -4.04 10.21 -26.15
CA GLU A 351 -3.26 9.27 -25.34
C GLU A 351 -2.11 9.93 -24.56
N ALA A 352 -1.68 11.16 -24.91
CA ALA A 352 -0.53 11.81 -24.27
C ALA A 352 -0.70 11.98 -22.75
N LYS A 353 -1.94 12.16 -22.28
CA LYS A 353 -2.30 12.24 -20.85
C LYS A 353 -1.87 10.99 -20.06
N ASP A 354 -1.85 9.82 -20.70
CA ASP A 354 -1.49 8.54 -20.07
C ASP A 354 0.04 8.38 -19.97
N HIS A 355 0.81 9.25 -20.65
CA HIS A 355 2.27 9.27 -20.64
C HIS A 355 2.85 10.42 -19.80
N VAL A 356 2.02 11.27 -19.19
CA VAL A 356 2.49 12.42 -18.38
C VAL A 356 3.38 11.94 -17.24
N LEU A 357 4.59 12.50 -17.21
CA LEU A 357 5.73 12.18 -16.34
C LEU A 357 6.28 10.74 -16.43
N ARG A 358 5.86 9.96 -17.44
CA ARG A 358 6.46 8.65 -17.74
C ARG A 358 7.89 8.85 -18.23
N VAL A 359 8.82 8.04 -17.73
CA VAL A 359 10.26 8.16 -18.04
C VAL A 359 10.60 7.35 -19.30
N ALA A 360 11.26 7.99 -20.27
CA ALA A 360 11.83 7.34 -21.44
C ALA A 360 13.36 7.39 -21.42
N LEU A 361 14.01 6.34 -21.92
CA LEU A 361 15.47 6.29 -22.11
C LEU A 361 15.95 7.14 -23.29
N ASN A 362 15.04 7.49 -24.20
CA ASN A 362 15.29 8.26 -25.41
C ASN A 362 14.28 9.41 -25.54
N PRO A 363 14.31 10.43 -24.65
CA PRO A 363 13.29 11.48 -24.58
C PRO A 363 13.15 12.34 -25.85
N GLU A 364 14.09 12.26 -26.79
CA GLU A 364 13.92 12.84 -28.13
C GLU A 364 12.72 12.26 -28.90
N CYS A 365 12.24 11.06 -28.53
CA CYS A 365 11.00 10.49 -29.08
C CYS A 365 9.76 11.37 -28.81
N PHE A 366 9.80 12.29 -27.84
CA PHE A 366 8.69 13.21 -27.56
C PHE A 366 8.50 14.26 -28.68
N LYS A 367 9.47 14.39 -29.58
CA LYS A 367 9.40 15.25 -30.77
C LYS A 367 8.87 14.52 -32.01
N ASP A 368 8.81 13.19 -31.97
CA ASP A 368 8.41 12.36 -33.10
C ASP A 368 6.88 12.22 -33.15
N LEU A 369 6.24 13.08 -33.94
CA LEU A 369 4.78 13.10 -34.09
C LEU A 369 4.22 11.78 -34.64
N VAL A 370 4.97 11.06 -35.47
CA VAL A 370 4.47 9.85 -36.16
C VAL A 370 4.72 8.61 -35.30
N GLY A 371 5.87 8.57 -34.62
CA GLY A 371 6.27 7.41 -33.84
C GLY A 371 5.81 7.41 -32.38
N PHE A 372 5.48 8.57 -31.81
CA PHE A 372 4.99 8.64 -30.43
C PHE A 372 3.63 7.91 -30.27
N PRO A 373 3.41 7.14 -29.18
CA PRO A 373 4.32 6.82 -28.08
C PRO A 373 5.18 5.56 -28.31
N GLN A 374 5.06 4.90 -29.46
CA GLN A 374 5.63 3.58 -29.74
C GLN A 374 7.15 3.58 -29.93
N THR A 375 7.73 4.68 -30.41
CA THR A 375 9.19 4.82 -30.58
C THR A 375 9.92 5.16 -29.28
N CYS A 376 9.18 5.44 -28.20
CA CYS A 376 9.75 5.69 -26.88
C CYS A 376 10.06 4.39 -26.14
N ARG A 377 11.27 4.30 -25.60
CA ARG A 377 11.75 3.21 -24.74
C ARG A 377 11.46 3.55 -23.29
N TRP A 378 10.27 3.19 -22.84
CA TRP A 378 9.74 3.54 -21.52
C TRP A 378 10.35 2.71 -20.38
N LEU A 379 10.49 3.33 -19.20
CA LEU A 379 10.78 2.68 -17.92
C LEU A 379 9.52 2.69 -17.06
N ASP A 380 8.55 1.85 -17.38
CA ASP A 380 7.22 1.93 -16.75
C ASP A 380 6.59 0.56 -16.44
N SER A 381 7.41 -0.47 -16.52
CA SER A 381 7.14 -1.81 -16.02
C SER A 381 8.36 -2.31 -15.26
N ARG A 382 8.15 -3.30 -14.39
CA ARG A 382 9.26 -3.96 -13.70
C ARG A 382 10.27 -4.51 -14.71
N ALA A 383 9.77 -5.18 -15.75
CA ALA A 383 10.60 -5.76 -16.79
C ALA A 383 11.44 -4.69 -17.52
N ALA A 384 10.88 -3.51 -17.80
CA ALA A 384 11.62 -2.45 -18.46
C ALA A 384 12.72 -1.85 -17.56
N VAL A 385 12.45 -1.67 -16.26
CA VAL A 385 13.47 -1.22 -15.30
C VAL A 385 14.59 -2.24 -15.18
N GLU A 386 14.26 -3.52 -14.96
CA GLU A 386 15.25 -4.58 -14.79
C GLU A 386 16.07 -4.86 -16.07
N ALA A 387 15.49 -4.66 -17.26
CA ALA A 387 16.19 -4.89 -18.53
C ALA A 387 17.08 -3.74 -18.99
N HIS A 388 16.88 -2.53 -18.47
CA HIS A 388 17.52 -1.33 -19.02
C HIS A 388 18.22 -0.44 -18.00
N VAL A 389 18.07 -0.69 -16.70
CA VAL A 389 18.81 0.00 -15.65
C VAL A 389 19.89 -0.92 -15.10
N GLU A 390 21.11 -0.40 -15.00
CA GLU A 390 22.23 -1.12 -14.39
C GLU A 390 21.88 -1.50 -12.95
N PRO A 391 22.16 -2.74 -12.49
CA PRO A 391 21.84 -3.17 -11.13
C PRO A 391 22.43 -2.26 -10.04
N SER A 392 23.62 -1.70 -10.28
CA SER A 392 24.28 -0.76 -9.35
C SER A 392 23.59 0.61 -9.24
N ALA A 393 22.70 0.94 -10.17
CA ALA A 393 21.85 2.14 -10.14
C ALA A 393 20.51 1.91 -9.43
N VAL A 394 20.22 0.69 -8.99
CA VAL A 394 19.01 0.35 -8.23
C VAL A 394 19.38 0.19 -6.75
N VAL A 395 19.08 1.21 -5.95
CA VAL A 395 19.45 1.28 -4.54
C VAL A 395 18.27 0.82 -3.67
N PRO A 396 18.35 -0.35 -3.01
CA PRO A 396 17.29 -0.80 -2.12
C PRO A 396 17.15 0.13 -0.91
N ARG A 397 15.93 0.25 -0.40
CA ARG A 397 15.66 0.93 0.86
C ARG A 397 15.30 -0.10 1.92
N ASP A 398 15.80 0.12 3.14
CA ASP A 398 15.47 -0.71 4.30
C ASP A 398 14.14 -0.30 4.95
N VAL A 399 13.11 -0.21 4.10
CA VAL A 399 11.73 0.02 4.51
C VAL A 399 10.79 -0.82 3.66
N LEU A 400 9.59 -1.08 4.15
CA LEU A 400 8.46 -1.58 3.37
C LEU A 400 7.32 -0.56 3.41
N PHE A 401 6.41 -0.63 2.45
CA PHE A 401 5.17 0.14 2.45
C PHE A 401 3.96 -0.78 2.38
N THR A 402 2.91 -0.42 3.11
CA THR A 402 1.54 -0.86 2.80
C THR A 402 0.99 0.11 1.76
N SER A 403 0.99 -0.32 0.51
CA SER A 403 0.71 0.51 -0.66
C SER A 403 -0.34 -0.08 -1.60
N PRO A 404 -1.65 -0.06 -1.23
CA PRO A 404 -2.71 -0.53 -2.11
C PRO A 404 -2.81 0.28 -3.40
N VAL A 405 -3.09 -0.41 -4.50
CA VAL A 405 -3.55 0.21 -5.75
C VAL A 405 -4.99 0.67 -5.57
N LEU A 406 -5.27 1.88 -6.02
CA LEU A 406 -6.62 2.46 -6.02
C LEU A 406 -7.24 2.23 -7.40
N PRO A 407 -8.35 1.49 -7.51
CA PRO A 407 -8.99 1.28 -8.80
C PRO A 407 -9.55 2.61 -9.31
N PHE A 408 -9.51 2.80 -10.64
CA PHE A 408 -10.25 3.89 -11.25
C PHE A 408 -11.75 3.65 -11.11
N VAL A 409 -12.51 4.71 -10.86
CA VAL A 409 -13.97 4.62 -10.99
C VAL A 409 -14.22 4.42 -12.48
N GLU A 410 -14.83 3.28 -12.85
CA GLU A 410 -15.21 3.04 -14.23
C GLU A 410 -15.95 4.27 -14.75
N ARG A 411 -15.43 4.88 -15.82
CA ARG A 411 -16.24 5.82 -16.57
C ARG A 411 -17.38 4.98 -17.12
N GLU A 412 -18.62 5.27 -16.74
CA GLU A 412 -19.74 4.86 -17.56
C GLU A 412 -19.36 5.26 -18.99
N ALA A 413 -19.29 4.27 -19.89
CA ALA A 413 -18.96 4.53 -21.27
C ALA A 413 -19.99 5.55 -21.78
N PRO A 414 -19.54 6.68 -22.37
CA PRO A 414 -20.44 7.75 -22.79
C PRO A 414 -21.46 7.29 -23.84
#